data_AF-A0A397C3A5-F1
#
_entry.id   AF-A0A397C3A5-F1
#
_cell.length_a   1.000
_cell.length_b   1.000
_cell.length_c   1.000
_cell.angle_alpha   90.00
_cell.angle_beta   90.00
_cell.angle_gamma   90.00
#
_symmetry.space_group_name_H-M   'P 1'
#
loop_
_entity.id
_entity.type
_entity.pdbx_description
1 polymer ?
#
loop_
_entity_poly.entity_id
_entity_poly.type
_entity_poly.pdbx_seq_one_letter_code
_entity_poly.pdbx_strand_id
1 'polypeptide(L)'
;DTNNSTWHKTRLPMPEAIYSLGTAKNAEYATTKYRYTYSSMTTPKQTVEYDFISNKTAILKETPVPHYDRERVEATASDGTTIPMSVIYRKDKKKAEGQPQALHLYGYGSYEASFGASFLILSRRKYEAAKYLTKMTTFTDFIACAEHLVATKVTSPSHMTCEGWAEWGNPNELKYFTYMLQYSPFHLCVQVAKLRDLKTDNNQVLFKIDLDGGHCAHLNVNDRYHFLKEKTVNLSFLLDQLKCLEK
;
A
#
# COMPACT_ATOMS: atom_id res chain seq x y z
N ASP A 1 -20.88 26.91 -9.21
CA ASP A 1 -21.46 27.91 -10.11
C ASP A 1 -22.85 27.45 -10.51
N THR A 2 -23.84 28.32 -10.34
CA THR A 2 -25.29 28.03 -10.26
C THR A 2 -26.04 28.40 -11.54
N ASN A 3 -25.41 28.21 -12.71
CA ASN A 3 -26.02 28.54 -14.00
C ASN A 3 -26.21 27.29 -14.85
N ASN A 4 -27.41 26.71 -14.79
CA ASN A 4 -28.11 25.98 -15.88
C ASN A 4 -27.25 25.14 -16.84
N SER A 5 -26.19 24.50 -16.34
CA SER A 5 -25.26 23.70 -17.12
C SER A 5 -25.74 22.27 -17.03
N THR A 6 -26.30 21.75 -18.12
CA THR A 6 -26.52 20.31 -18.29
C THR A 6 -25.17 19.62 -18.31
N TRP A 7 -24.75 19.08 -17.18
CA TRP A 7 -23.53 18.30 -17.07
C TRP A 7 -23.75 16.93 -17.71
N HIS A 8 -22.93 16.60 -18.68
CA HIS A 8 -22.89 15.25 -19.25
C HIS A 8 -21.86 14.43 -18.49
N LYS A 9 -22.33 13.36 -17.83
CA LYS A 9 -21.46 12.41 -17.12
C LYS A 9 -21.27 11.16 -17.97
N THR A 10 -20.03 10.93 -18.40
CA THR A 10 -19.65 9.71 -19.11
C THR A 10 -18.66 8.93 -18.27
N ARG A 11 -18.93 7.64 -18.04
CA ARG A 11 -17.96 6.72 -17.41
C ARG A 11 -17.09 6.13 -18.50
N LEU A 12 -15.80 6.41 -18.45
CA LEU A 12 -14.84 5.78 -19.36
C LEU A 12 -14.72 4.29 -19.06
N PRO A 13 -14.84 3.40 -20.06
CA PRO A 13 -14.60 1.97 -19.87
C PRO A 13 -13.11 1.76 -19.56
N MET A 14 -12.83 0.95 -18.55
CA MET A 14 -11.47 0.61 -18.16
C MET A 14 -11.20 -0.84 -18.57
N PRO A 15 -10.01 -1.14 -19.13
CA PRO A 15 -9.71 -2.46 -19.66
C PRO A 15 -9.57 -3.52 -18.55
N GLU A 16 -9.31 -3.09 -17.31
CA GLU A 16 -9.10 -3.97 -16.17
C GLU A 16 -10.14 -3.67 -15.07
N ALA A 17 -10.50 -4.68 -14.28
CA ALA A 17 -11.45 -4.52 -13.18
C ALA A 17 -10.84 -3.80 -11.96
N ILE A 18 -9.51 -3.83 -11.82
CA ILE A 18 -8.76 -3.19 -10.74
C ILE A 18 -7.69 -2.30 -11.36
N TYR A 19 -7.78 -1.01 -11.10
CA TYR A 19 -6.90 0.00 -11.65
C TYR A 19 -6.87 1.21 -10.72
N SER A 20 -5.86 2.04 -10.92
CA SER A 20 -5.74 3.36 -10.32
C SER A 20 -5.76 4.41 -11.42
N LEU A 21 -6.60 5.43 -11.20
CA LEU A 21 -6.63 6.63 -12.03
C LEU A 21 -6.07 7.79 -11.22
N GLY A 22 -5.21 8.58 -11.85
CA GLY A 22 -4.72 9.84 -11.32
C GLY A 22 -4.86 10.95 -12.35
N THR A 23 -4.78 12.19 -11.90
CA THR A 23 -4.72 13.34 -12.82
C THR A 23 -3.30 13.46 -13.37
N ALA A 24 -3.17 13.71 -14.67
CA ALA A 24 -1.89 14.12 -15.26
C ALA A 24 -1.82 15.66 -15.34
N LYS A 25 -0.68 16.19 -15.78
CA LYS A 25 -0.52 17.64 -16.00
C LYS A 25 -1.39 18.09 -17.17
N ASN A 26 -2.38 18.94 -16.88
CA ASN A 26 -3.27 19.58 -17.85
C ASN A 26 -3.13 21.11 -17.66
N ALA A 27 -2.25 21.73 -18.46
CA ALA A 27 -1.93 23.15 -18.31
C ALA A 27 -2.81 24.08 -19.17
N GLU A 28 -3.40 23.54 -20.24
CA GLU A 28 -4.24 24.31 -21.15
C GLU A 28 -5.71 24.23 -20.71
N TYR A 29 -6.36 25.38 -20.54
CA TYR A 29 -7.76 25.46 -20.15
C TYR A 29 -8.69 25.30 -21.35
N ALA A 30 -8.34 25.91 -22.48
CA ALA A 30 -9.14 25.87 -23.71
C ALA A 30 -8.77 24.64 -24.56
N THR A 31 -9.01 23.44 -24.02
CA THR A 31 -8.67 22.15 -24.66
C THR A 31 -9.87 21.21 -24.72
N THR A 32 -9.92 20.38 -25.77
CA THR A 32 -10.87 19.27 -25.89
C THR A 32 -10.27 17.95 -25.40
N LYS A 33 -9.05 18.00 -24.87
CA LYS A 33 -8.27 16.83 -24.47
C LYS A 33 -7.97 16.87 -22.98
N TYR A 34 -8.13 15.74 -22.32
CA TYR A 34 -7.80 15.55 -20.91
C TYR A 34 -6.82 14.41 -20.73
N ARG A 35 -5.73 14.67 -20.00
CA ARG A 35 -4.75 13.65 -19.67
C ARG A 35 -4.94 13.14 -18.26
N TYR A 36 -4.95 11.82 -18.14
CA TYR A 36 -4.97 11.11 -16.87
C TYR A 36 -3.84 10.08 -16.85
N THR A 37 -3.43 9.68 -15.65
CA THR A 37 -2.54 8.55 -15.47
C THR A 37 -3.36 7.31 -15.19
N TYR A 38 -3.09 6.25 -15.93
CA TYR A 38 -3.64 4.93 -15.68
C TYR A 38 -2.52 4.01 -15.21
N SER A 39 -2.75 3.26 -14.17
CA SER A 39 -1.84 2.18 -13.76
C SER A 39 -2.65 1.09 -13.09
N SER A 40 -2.20 -0.14 -13.20
CA SER A 40 -2.70 -1.25 -12.40
C SER A 40 -1.53 -2.04 -11.84
N MET A 41 -1.83 -3.16 -11.19
CA MET A 41 -0.79 -4.08 -10.73
C MET A 41 0.05 -4.67 -11.88
N THR A 42 -0.49 -4.79 -13.09
CA THR A 42 0.23 -5.39 -14.23
C THR A 42 0.38 -4.44 -15.40
N THR A 43 -0.42 -3.38 -15.44
CA THR A 43 -0.26 -2.31 -16.40
C THR A 43 0.57 -1.23 -15.75
N PRO A 44 1.79 -0.99 -16.24
CA PRO A 44 2.63 0.06 -15.71
C PRO A 44 1.95 1.41 -15.80
N LYS A 45 2.50 2.40 -15.10
CA LYS A 45 1.96 3.76 -15.19
C LYS A 45 2.05 4.27 -16.63
N GLN A 46 0.88 4.47 -17.21
CA GLN A 46 0.64 5.07 -18.51
C GLN A 46 0.13 6.50 -18.31
N THR A 47 0.49 7.39 -19.24
CA THR A 47 -0.22 8.67 -19.43
C THR A 47 -1.12 8.52 -20.64
N VAL A 48 -2.42 8.66 -20.41
CA VAL A 48 -3.47 8.50 -21.42
C VAL A 48 -4.12 9.84 -21.67
N GLU A 49 -4.32 10.18 -22.94
CA GLU A 49 -5.09 11.35 -23.38
C GLU A 49 -6.47 10.89 -23.84
N TYR A 50 -7.51 11.52 -23.32
CA TYR A 50 -8.88 11.35 -23.76
C TYR A 50 -9.32 12.61 -24.51
N ASP A 51 -9.87 12.44 -25.71
CA ASP A 51 -10.48 13.52 -26.49
C ASP A 51 -12.00 13.49 -26.34
N PHE A 52 -12.57 14.58 -25.82
CA PHE A 52 -14.00 14.72 -25.58
C PHE A 52 -14.84 14.85 -26.86
N ILE A 53 -14.23 15.22 -28.00
CA ILE A 53 -14.96 15.32 -29.28
C ILE A 53 -15.07 13.94 -29.92
N SER A 54 -13.95 13.22 -30.05
CA SER A 54 -13.92 11.93 -30.73
C SER A 54 -14.27 10.74 -29.83
N ASN A 55 -14.34 10.94 -28.51
CA ASN A 55 -14.50 9.90 -27.48
C ASN A 55 -13.45 8.78 -27.57
N LYS A 56 -12.23 9.13 -28.01
CA LYS A 56 -11.11 8.18 -28.15
C LYS A 56 -10.03 8.45 -27.10
N THR A 57 -9.38 7.37 -26.69
CA THR A 57 -8.18 7.42 -25.86
C THR A 57 -6.92 7.15 -26.69
N ALA A 58 -5.83 7.81 -26.33
CA ALA A 58 -4.50 7.55 -26.88
C ALA A 58 -3.48 7.45 -25.74
N ILE A 59 -2.64 6.41 -25.75
CA ILE A 59 -1.54 6.27 -24.80
C ILE A 59 -0.41 7.18 -25.28
N LEU A 60 -0.05 8.18 -24.49
CA LEU A 60 1.04 9.12 -24.79
C LEU A 60 2.38 8.64 -24.26
N LYS A 61 2.36 7.89 -23.15
CA LYS A 61 3.57 7.36 -22.52
C LYS A 61 3.23 6.06 -21.79
N GLU A 62 4.08 5.06 -21.97
CA GLU A 62 4.03 3.79 -21.27
C GLU A 62 5.45 3.38 -20.84
N THR A 63 5.57 2.81 -19.65
CA THR A 63 6.84 2.24 -19.17
C THR A 63 6.66 0.73 -19.03
N PRO A 64 7.03 -0.11 -19.99
CA PRO A 64 6.72 -1.55 -19.93
C PRO A 64 7.32 -2.23 -18.68
N VAL A 65 6.53 -3.07 -18.00
CA VAL A 65 6.97 -3.95 -16.89
C VAL A 65 6.50 -5.38 -17.16
N PRO A 66 7.14 -6.10 -18.10
CA PRO A 66 6.77 -7.47 -18.44
C PRO A 66 7.08 -8.46 -17.28
N HIS A 67 6.53 -9.68 -17.36
CA HIS A 67 6.83 -10.85 -16.50
C HIS A 67 6.08 -11.01 -15.17
N TYR A 68 5.12 -10.14 -14.84
CA TYR A 68 4.35 -10.25 -13.60
C TYR A 68 2.91 -10.74 -13.83
N ASP A 69 2.39 -11.56 -12.91
CA ASP A 69 0.98 -11.92 -12.82
C ASP A 69 0.35 -11.37 -11.54
N ARG A 70 -0.97 -11.51 -11.45
CA ARG A 70 -1.75 -11.06 -10.31
C ARG A 70 -2.90 -11.99 -9.97
N GLU A 71 -3.34 -11.90 -8.73
CA GLU A 71 -4.59 -12.49 -8.28
C GLU A 71 -5.22 -11.65 -7.17
N ARG A 72 -6.54 -11.76 -7.03
CA ARG A 72 -7.28 -11.19 -5.92
C ARG A 72 -7.56 -12.31 -4.93
N VAL A 73 -7.19 -12.06 -3.68
CA VAL A 73 -7.43 -12.97 -2.57
C VAL A 73 -8.32 -12.25 -1.57
N GLU A 74 -9.23 -12.95 -0.93
CA GLU A 74 -10.14 -12.37 0.04
C GLU A 74 -9.99 -13.08 1.38
N ALA A 75 -9.58 -12.33 2.41
CA ALA A 75 -9.54 -12.80 3.78
C ALA A 75 -10.86 -12.46 4.48
N THR A 76 -11.16 -13.19 5.55
CA THR A 76 -12.31 -12.94 6.42
C THR A 76 -11.80 -12.54 7.79
N ALA A 77 -12.13 -11.34 8.24
CA ALA A 77 -11.84 -10.88 9.59
C ALA A 77 -12.66 -11.66 10.63
N SER A 78 -12.26 -11.57 11.90
CA SER A 78 -12.97 -12.19 13.02
C SER A 78 -14.41 -11.68 13.20
N ASP A 79 -14.71 -10.47 12.71
CA ASP A 79 -16.05 -9.87 12.71
C ASP A 79 -16.89 -10.26 11.48
N GLY A 80 -16.36 -11.14 10.61
CA GLY A 80 -17.01 -11.58 9.37
C GLY A 80 -16.78 -10.66 8.17
N THR A 81 -16.07 -9.54 8.32
CA THR A 81 -15.78 -8.61 7.23
C THR A 81 -14.87 -9.25 6.19
N THR A 82 -15.27 -9.21 4.91
CA THR A 82 -14.41 -9.61 3.80
C THR A 82 -13.41 -8.51 3.47
N ILE A 83 -12.12 -8.86 3.49
CA ILE A 83 -10.99 -7.97 3.22
C ILE A 83 -10.32 -8.40 1.92
N PRO A 84 -10.34 -7.57 0.86
CA PRO A 84 -9.64 -7.91 -0.37
C PRO A 84 -8.15 -7.61 -0.28
N MET A 85 -7.37 -8.48 -0.89
CA MET A 85 -5.94 -8.36 -1.10
C MET A 85 -5.66 -8.43 -2.60
N SER A 86 -4.72 -7.60 -3.04
CA SER A 86 -4.15 -7.69 -4.38
C SER A 86 -2.76 -8.30 -4.25
N VAL A 87 -2.53 -9.42 -4.94
CA VAL A 87 -1.25 -10.12 -4.92
C VAL A 87 -0.60 -9.96 -6.29
N ILE A 88 0.69 -9.60 -6.32
CA ILE A 88 1.55 -9.64 -7.49
C ILE A 88 2.66 -10.64 -7.26
N TYR A 89 3.05 -11.34 -8.31
CA TYR A 89 4.27 -12.14 -8.34
C TYR A 89 4.86 -12.19 -9.74
N ARG A 90 6.15 -12.52 -9.81
CA ARG A 90 6.80 -12.87 -11.08
C ARG A 90 6.28 -14.22 -11.58
N LYS A 91 5.82 -14.26 -12.83
CA LYS A 91 5.24 -15.45 -13.48
C LYS A 91 6.19 -16.65 -13.43
N ASP A 92 7.47 -16.41 -13.70
CA ASP A 92 8.52 -17.42 -13.78
C ASP A 92 9.01 -17.91 -12.40
N LYS A 93 8.56 -17.27 -11.32
CA LYS A 93 9.01 -17.57 -9.95
C LYS A 93 7.86 -18.01 -9.03
N LYS A 94 6.62 -18.15 -9.54
CA LYS A 94 5.50 -18.68 -8.75
C LYS A 94 5.81 -20.13 -8.38
N LYS A 95 5.86 -20.43 -7.08
CA LYS A 95 5.95 -21.82 -6.62
C LYS A 95 4.64 -22.57 -6.90
N ALA A 96 4.74 -23.89 -6.98
CA ALA A 96 3.56 -24.74 -7.09
C ALA A 96 2.63 -24.54 -5.87
N GLU A 97 1.33 -24.74 -6.09
CA GLU A 97 0.34 -24.63 -5.02
C GLU A 97 0.69 -25.53 -3.82
N GLY A 98 0.57 -24.97 -2.62
CA GLY A 98 0.94 -25.66 -1.37
C GLY A 98 2.42 -25.55 -0.98
N GLN A 99 3.29 -24.93 -1.80
CA GLN A 99 4.66 -24.62 -1.42
C GLN A 99 4.81 -23.16 -0.96
N PRO A 100 5.15 -22.91 0.32
CA PRO A 100 5.34 -21.57 0.83
C PRO A 100 6.34 -20.75 0.02
N GLN A 101 5.93 -19.55 -0.40
CA GLN A 101 6.77 -18.59 -1.11
C GLN A 101 7.07 -17.38 -0.23
N ALA A 102 8.24 -16.78 -0.45
CA ALA A 102 8.59 -15.49 0.12
C ALA A 102 7.54 -14.45 -0.27
N LEU A 103 6.94 -13.81 0.74
CA LEU A 103 5.85 -12.85 0.58
C LEU A 103 6.14 -11.60 1.42
N HIS A 104 5.82 -10.45 0.85
CA HIS A 104 5.85 -9.17 1.53
C HIS A 104 4.44 -8.60 1.61
N LEU A 105 3.91 -8.44 2.83
CA LEU A 105 2.58 -7.92 3.10
C LEU A 105 2.67 -6.44 3.52
N TYR A 106 2.15 -5.55 2.69
CA TYR A 106 2.11 -4.11 2.96
C TYR A 106 0.73 -3.68 3.44
N GLY A 107 0.64 -2.74 4.40
CA GLY A 107 -0.62 -2.13 4.83
C GLY A 107 -0.50 -0.67 5.28
N TYR A 108 -1.56 0.12 5.10
CA TYR A 108 -1.64 1.52 5.55
C TYR A 108 -2.83 1.77 6.48
N GLY A 109 -4.06 1.71 5.93
CA GLY A 109 -5.29 1.66 6.73
C GLY A 109 -5.69 2.94 7.48
N SER A 110 -5.26 4.13 7.04
CA SER A 110 -5.57 5.43 7.69
C SER A 110 -6.03 6.51 6.68
N TYR A 111 -6.68 7.57 7.18
CA TYR A 111 -7.07 8.80 6.47
C TYR A 111 -7.86 8.68 5.16
N GLU A 112 -8.70 7.65 5.01
CA GLU A 112 -9.36 7.35 3.74
C GLU A 112 -8.38 7.16 2.56
N ALA A 113 -7.08 7.02 2.83
CA ALA A 113 -6.06 6.97 1.81
C ALA A 113 -6.19 5.66 1.03
N SER A 114 -6.59 5.79 -0.23
CA SER A 114 -6.65 4.67 -1.17
C SER A 114 -5.30 4.56 -1.88
N PHE A 115 -4.45 3.64 -1.43
CA PHE A 115 -3.25 3.29 -2.18
C PHE A 115 -3.62 2.32 -3.29
N GLY A 116 -3.41 2.77 -4.53
CA GLY A 116 -3.58 1.93 -5.70
C GLY A 116 -2.78 0.64 -5.52
N ALA A 117 -3.51 -0.47 -5.48
CA ALA A 117 -3.02 -1.81 -5.74
C ALA A 117 -2.15 -2.47 -4.62
N SER A 118 -1.98 -1.86 -3.45
CA SER A 118 -1.57 -2.56 -2.22
C SER A 118 -2.72 -2.52 -1.19
N PHE A 119 -2.77 -3.49 -0.26
CA PHE A 119 -3.80 -3.73 0.78
C PHE A 119 -4.70 -2.52 1.15
N LEU A 120 -6.04 -2.68 1.03
CA LEU A 120 -6.97 -1.56 1.14
C LEU A 120 -8.20 -1.79 2.05
N ILE A 121 -8.42 -0.83 2.95
CA ILE A 121 -9.73 -0.53 3.54
C ILE A 121 -10.64 -0.01 2.42
N LEU A 122 -11.51 -0.87 1.90
CA LEU A 122 -12.47 -0.53 0.86
C LEU A 122 -13.56 0.42 1.38
N SER A 123 -13.65 1.63 0.82
CA SER A 123 -14.75 2.62 0.98
C SER A 123 -14.70 3.49 2.25
N ARG A 124 -15.20 4.72 2.10
CA ARG A 124 -15.48 5.66 3.20
C ARG A 124 -16.20 4.99 4.37
N ARG A 125 -17.13 4.08 4.09
CA ARG A 125 -17.85 3.32 5.12
C ARG A 125 -16.93 2.43 5.95
N LYS A 126 -15.93 1.77 5.35
CA LYS A 126 -14.97 0.97 6.11
C LYS A 126 -13.93 1.83 6.85
N TYR A 127 -13.55 2.98 6.31
CA TYR A 127 -12.71 3.93 7.07
C TYR A 127 -13.44 4.49 8.30
N GLU A 128 -14.69 4.91 8.13
CA GLU A 128 -15.55 5.37 9.23
C GLU A 128 -15.76 4.27 10.28
N ALA A 129 -15.79 3.00 9.86
CA ALA A 129 -15.86 1.84 10.75
C ALA A 129 -14.52 1.51 11.43
N ALA A 130 -13.39 2.06 10.97
CA ALA A 130 -12.04 1.74 11.43
C ALA A 130 -11.26 2.95 11.99
N LYS A 131 -11.96 4.00 12.43
CA LYS A 131 -11.36 5.22 13.00
C LYS A 131 -11.72 5.40 14.48
N TYR A 132 -10.92 6.20 15.18
CA TYR A 132 -11.11 6.47 16.61
C TYR A 132 -11.14 5.18 17.45
N LEU A 133 -12.20 4.93 18.21
CA LEU A 133 -12.33 3.80 19.12
C LEU A 133 -12.57 2.44 18.44
N THR A 134 -12.53 2.40 17.11
CA THR A 134 -12.52 1.15 16.35
C THR A 134 -11.22 0.97 15.57
N LYS A 135 -10.19 1.80 15.80
CA LYS A 135 -8.90 1.72 15.08
C LYS A 135 -8.24 0.34 15.18
N MET A 136 -8.50 -0.40 16.26
CA MET A 136 -8.06 -1.79 16.42
C MET A 136 -8.44 -2.70 15.25
N THR A 137 -9.56 -2.44 14.58
CA THR A 137 -9.99 -3.17 13.39
C THR A 137 -8.94 -3.16 12.29
N THR A 138 -8.17 -2.07 12.13
CA THR A 138 -7.09 -2.00 11.14
C THR A 138 -6.02 -3.07 11.39
N PHE A 139 -5.68 -3.31 12.66
CA PHE A 139 -4.67 -4.30 13.02
C PHE A 139 -5.20 -5.72 12.93
N THR A 140 -6.43 -5.97 13.39
CA THR A 140 -7.06 -7.29 13.29
C THR A 140 -7.31 -7.70 11.85
N ASP A 141 -7.67 -6.76 10.98
CA ASP A 141 -7.82 -6.99 9.55
C ASP A 141 -6.48 -7.37 8.91
N PHE A 142 -5.40 -6.67 9.27
CA PHE A 142 -4.06 -6.98 8.78
C PHE A 142 -3.60 -8.38 9.22
N ILE A 143 -3.87 -8.75 10.48
CA ILE A 143 -3.57 -10.08 11.01
C ILE A 143 -4.40 -11.15 10.28
N ALA A 144 -5.70 -10.95 10.11
CA ALA A 144 -6.57 -11.89 9.39
C ALA A 144 -6.08 -12.15 7.95
N CYS A 145 -5.50 -11.13 7.31
CA CYS A 145 -4.90 -11.26 6.00
C CYS A 145 -3.63 -12.11 6.01
N ALA A 146 -2.74 -11.88 6.98
CA ALA A 146 -1.55 -12.72 7.16
C ALA A 146 -1.93 -14.18 7.45
N GLU A 147 -2.88 -14.40 8.36
CA GLU A 147 -3.39 -15.74 8.71
C GLU A 147 -4.01 -16.45 7.51
N HIS A 148 -4.81 -15.74 6.71
CA HIS A 148 -5.40 -16.30 5.49
C HIS A 148 -4.33 -16.74 4.48
N LEU A 149 -3.30 -15.92 4.25
CA LEU A 149 -2.20 -16.25 3.32
C LEU A 149 -1.36 -17.44 3.80
N VAL A 150 -1.23 -17.61 5.12
CA VAL A 150 -0.58 -18.79 5.71
C VAL A 150 -1.48 -20.03 5.60
N ALA A 151 -2.76 -19.91 5.92
CA ALA A 151 -3.73 -21.02 5.88
C ALA A 151 -3.93 -21.57 4.46
N THR A 152 -3.93 -20.69 3.46
CA THR A 152 -4.02 -21.04 2.03
C THR A 152 -2.68 -21.50 1.44
N LYS A 153 -1.63 -21.59 2.26
CA LYS A 153 -0.27 -22.05 1.87
C LYS A 153 0.38 -21.21 0.78
N VAL A 154 -0.07 -19.97 0.57
CA VAL A 154 0.61 -18.99 -0.29
C VAL A 154 2.00 -18.68 0.28
N THR A 155 2.09 -18.62 1.61
CA THR A 155 3.34 -18.43 2.35
C THR A 155 3.32 -19.19 3.67
N SER A 156 4.32 -18.98 4.52
CA SER A 156 4.38 -19.46 5.90
C SER A 156 4.92 -18.35 6.81
N PRO A 157 4.76 -18.44 8.14
CA PRO A 157 5.27 -17.41 9.05
C PRO A 157 6.78 -17.14 8.88
N SER A 158 7.56 -18.17 8.54
CA SER A 158 9.00 -18.06 8.25
C SER A 158 9.36 -17.47 6.88
N HIS A 159 8.39 -17.29 5.98
CA HIS A 159 8.57 -16.75 4.63
C HIS A 159 7.77 -15.47 4.40
N MET A 160 7.24 -14.85 5.46
CA MET A 160 6.46 -13.61 5.38
C MET A 160 7.22 -12.45 6.03
N THR A 161 7.18 -11.29 5.38
CA THR A 161 7.58 -10.01 5.97
C THR A 161 6.40 -9.04 5.90
N CYS A 162 6.37 -8.05 6.79
CA CYS A 162 5.36 -7.00 6.78
C CYS A 162 5.97 -5.59 6.84
N GLU A 163 5.30 -4.63 6.21
CA GLU A 163 5.63 -3.20 6.30
C GLU A 163 4.34 -2.38 6.49
N GLY A 164 4.42 -1.35 7.33
CA GLY A 164 3.36 -0.36 7.50
C GLY A 164 3.92 0.98 7.96
N TRP A 165 3.21 2.04 7.61
CA TRP A 165 3.57 3.42 8.00
C TRP A 165 2.71 3.85 9.19
N ALA A 166 3.34 4.46 10.20
CA ALA A 166 2.69 4.82 11.45
C ALA A 166 1.93 6.14 11.35
N GLU A 167 0.67 6.13 11.75
CA GLU A 167 -0.22 7.30 11.73
C GLU A 167 -1.07 7.35 13.00
N TRP A 168 -1.03 8.48 13.71
CA TRP A 168 -1.55 8.58 15.09
C TRP A 168 -2.74 9.54 15.22
N GLY A 169 -3.57 9.28 16.22
CA GLY A 169 -4.64 10.18 16.69
C GLY A 169 -4.16 11.14 17.78
N ASN A 170 -5.01 12.10 18.17
CA ASN A 170 -4.72 13.07 19.23
C ASN A 170 -5.07 12.48 20.63
N PRO A 171 -4.10 12.31 21.54
CA PRO A 171 -4.31 11.66 22.84
C PRO A 171 -4.80 12.58 23.96
N ASN A 172 -5.09 13.87 23.69
CA ASN A 172 -5.37 14.85 24.75
C ASN A 172 -6.70 14.66 25.49
N GLU A 173 -7.58 13.76 25.02
CA GLU A 173 -8.79 13.39 25.74
C GLU A 173 -8.63 11.99 26.36
N LEU A 174 -8.99 11.85 27.64
CA LEU A 174 -8.82 10.60 28.41
C LEU A 174 -9.40 9.36 27.71
N LYS A 175 -10.57 9.52 27.07
CA LYS A 175 -11.24 8.46 26.30
C LYS A 175 -10.35 7.92 25.17
N TYR A 176 -9.67 8.80 24.43
CA TYR A 176 -8.76 8.40 23.36
C TYR A 176 -7.41 7.96 23.90
N PHE A 177 -6.92 8.58 24.98
CA PHE A 177 -5.69 8.17 25.66
C PHE A 177 -5.73 6.69 26.09
N THR A 178 -6.77 6.29 26.83
CA THR A 178 -6.93 4.91 27.31
C THR A 178 -7.03 3.91 26.16
N TYR A 179 -7.72 4.28 25.09
CA TYR A 179 -7.85 3.42 23.91
C TYR A 179 -6.52 3.31 23.14
N MET A 180 -5.81 4.43 22.96
CA MET A 180 -4.51 4.45 22.29
C MET A 180 -3.47 3.63 23.02
N LEU A 181 -3.49 3.56 24.35
CA LEU A 181 -2.58 2.71 25.13
C LEU A 181 -2.69 1.21 24.76
N GLN A 182 -3.83 0.74 24.26
CA GLN A 182 -4.02 -0.67 23.90
C GLN A 182 -3.15 -1.08 22.70
N TYR A 183 -2.81 -0.14 21.82
CA TYR A 183 -2.09 -0.42 20.58
C TYR A 183 -0.88 0.46 20.36
N SER A 184 -0.52 1.34 21.29
CA SER A 184 0.53 2.34 21.08
C SER A 184 1.93 1.73 21.19
N PRO A 185 2.68 1.56 20.08
CA PRO A 185 4.13 1.60 20.14
C PRO A 185 4.59 3.00 20.54
N PHE A 186 5.41 3.09 21.59
CA PHE A 186 6.07 4.34 22.02
C PHE A 186 6.84 5.02 20.86
N HIS A 187 7.34 6.25 21.07
CA HIS A 187 8.29 6.90 20.16
C HIS A 187 9.36 5.91 19.66
N LEU A 188 9.66 5.92 18.35
CA LEU A 188 10.43 4.85 17.67
C LEU A 188 11.74 4.47 18.38
N CYS A 189 12.51 5.46 18.87
CA CYS A 189 13.75 5.20 19.62
C CYS A 189 13.49 4.41 20.91
N VAL A 190 12.46 4.81 21.66
CA VAL A 190 12.07 4.17 22.92
C VAL A 190 11.48 2.79 22.66
N GLN A 191 10.70 2.63 21.59
CA GLN A 191 10.15 1.34 21.18
C GLN A 191 11.28 0.35 20.85
N VAL A 192 12.28 0.75 20.06
CA VAL A 192 13.43 -0.09 19.73
C VAL A 192 14.20 -0.48 20.99
N ALA A 193 14.46 0.48 21.88
CA ALA A 193 15.17 0.20 23.13
C ALA A 193 14.41 -0.82 23.99
N LYS A 194 13.09 -0.62 24.17
CA LYS A 194 12.24 -1.57 24.91
C LYS A 194 12.16 -2.95 24.24
N LEU A 195 12.07 -3.01 22.92
CA LEU A 195 12.06 -4.29 22.20
C LEU A 195 13.36 -5.05 22.39
N ARG A 196 14.51 -4.36 22.35
CA ARG A 196 15.81 -5.00 22.59
C ARG A 196 15.96 -5.54 24.02
N ASP A 197 15.36 -4.86 24.99
CA ASP A 197 15.39 -5.22 26.41
C ASP A 197 14.42 -6.35 26.77
N LEU A 198 13.21 -6.33 26.19
CA LEU A 198 12.12 -7.24 26.57
C LEU A 198 11.97 -8.47 25.67
N LYS A 199 12.54 -8.47 24.46
CA LYS A 199 12.43 -9.62 23.55
C LYS A 199 13.14 -10.85 24.13
N THR A 200 12.57 -12.02 23.91
CA THR A 200 13.14 -13.30 24.36
C THR A 200 13.87 -14.05 23.26
N ASP A 201 13.72 -13.63 22.00
CA ASP A 201 14.38 -14.19 20.84
C ASP A 201 15.73 -13.51 20.55
N ASN A 202 16.51 -14.09 19.63
CA ASN A 202 17.82 -13.59 19.22
C ASN A 202 17.78 -12.81 17.89
N ASN A 203 16.60 -12.41 17.41
CA ASN A 203 16.50 -11.66 16.16
C ASN A 203 17.04 -10.23 16.33
N GLN A 204 17.55 -9.69 15.22
CA GLN A 204 18.09 -8.34 15.20
C GLN A 204 16.97 -7.31 15.15
N VAL A 205 17.06 -6.29 16.01
CA VAL A 205 16.18 -5.11 15.96
C VAL A 205 17.04 -3.92 15.57
N LEU A 206 16.96 -3.52 14.29
CA LEU A 206 17.73 -2.40 13.74
C LEU A 206 16.93 -1.10 13.84
N PHE A 207 17.64 -0.01 14.11
CA PHE A 207 17.07 1.33 14.10
C PHE A 207 17.97 2.24 13.31
N LYS A 208 17.51 2.59 12.11
CA LYS A 208 18.21 3.46 11.18
C LYS A 208 17.57 4.83 11.26
N ILE A 209 18.37 5.84 11.59
CA ILE A 209 17.93 7.23 11.65
C ILE A 209 18.65 7.97 10.53
N ASP A 210 17.87 8.67 9.71
CA ASP A 210 18.40 9.73 8.87
C ASP A 210 18.37 11.03 9.69
N LEU A 211 19.53 11.56 10.04
CA LEU A 211 19.64 12.80 10.83
C LEU A 211 19.52 14.06 9.97
N ASP A 212 19.65 13.92 8.65
CA ASP A 212 19.60 15.02 7.69
C ASP A 212 18.19 15.18 7.09
N GLY A 213 17.35 14.15 7.21
CA GLY A 213 16.00 14.07 6.64
C GLY A 213 14.85 14.28 7.64
N GLY A 214 13.78 14.94 7.19
CA GLY A 214 12.47 14.97 7.88
C GLY A 214 11.51 13.84 7.44
N HIS A 215 10.25 13.89 7.87
CA HIS A 215 9.21 12.86 7.64
C HIS A 215 9.08 12.41 6.16
N CYS A 216 9.29 13.34 5.22
CA CYS A 216 9.23 13.10 3.79
C CYS A 216 10.56 13.41 3.09
N ALA A 217 11.71 13.22 3.75
CA ALA A 217 13.03 13.45 3.13
C ALA A 217 13.21 12.71 1.80
N HIS A 218 12.56 11.55 1.67
CA HIS A 218 12.47 10.74 0.45
C HIS A 218 11.63 11.36 -0.68
N LEU A 219 10.77 12.35 -0.40
CA LEU A 219 10.04 13.16 -1.37
C LEU A 219 10.76 14.47 -1.70
N ASN A 220 11.87 14.78 -1.02
CA ASN A 220 12.65 15.97 -1.31
C ASN A 220 13.34 15.79 -2.67
N VAL A 221 12.94 16.63 -3.62
CA VAL A 221 13.15 16.44 -5.08
C VAL A 221 14.63 16.57 -5.49
N ASN A 222 15.51 16.94 -4.55
CA ASN A 222 16.91 17.26 -4.82
C ASN A 222 17.87 16.06 -4.77
N ASP A 223 17.50 14.93 -4.15
CA ASP A 223 18.34 13.72 -4.17
C ASP A 223 17.55 12.42 -4.30
N ARG A 224 17.18 12.12 -5.55
CA ARG A 224 16.57 10.83 -5.92
C ARG A 224 17.44 9.62 -5.60
N TYR A 225 18.77 9.78 -5.50
CA TYR A 225 19.69 8.67 -5.25
C TYR A 225 19.70 8.32 -3.76
N HIS A 226 19.60 9.30 -2.88
CA HIS A 226 19.39 9.08 -1.45
C HIS A 226 18.15 8.24 -1.20
N PHE A 227 17.02 8.57 -1.83
CA PHE A 227 15.80 7.77 -1.74
C PHE A 227 15.99 6.31 -2.17
N LEU A 228 16.65 6.09 -3.31
CA LEU A 228 16.94 4.73 -3.80
C LEU A 228 17.85 3.98 -2.84
N LYS A 229 18.83 4.65 -2.23
CA LYS A 229 19.73 4.09 -1.22
C LYS A 229 18.95 3.68 0.04
N GLU A 230 18.07 4.54 0.55
CA GLU A 230 17.20 4.24 1.69
C GLU A 230 16.32 3.01 1.43
N LYS A 231 15.67 2.95 0.27
CA LYS A 231 14.88 1.79 -0.15
C LYS A 231 15.72 0.52 -0.28
N THR A 232 16.93 0.63 -0.83
CA THR A 232 17.81 -0.52 -1.03
C THR A 232 18.20 -1.16 0.29
N VAL A 233 18.47 -0.37 1.34
CA VAL A 233 18.80 -0.89 2.67
C VAL A 233 17.65 -1.69 3.27
N ASN A 234 16.40 -1.20 3.16
CA ASN A 234 15.25 -1.92 3.66
C ASN A 234 15.01 -3.22 2.88
N LEU A 235 15.04 -3.15 1.54
CA LEU A 235 14.83 -4.32 0.69
C LEU A 235 15.94 -5.37 0.87
N SER A 236 17.20 -4.96 1.01
CA SER A 236 18.31 -5.90 1.23
C SER A 236 18.17 -6.62 2.56
N PHE A 237 17.78 -5.92 3.63
CA PHE A 237 17.50 -6.55 4.92
C PHE A 237 16.36 -7.57 4.82
N LEU A 238 15.24 -7.22 4.17
CA LEU A 238 14.13 -8.14 3.98
C LEU A 238 14.52 -9.38 3.18
N LEU A 239 15.28 -9.21 2.09
CA LEU A 239 15.73 -10.32 1.25
C LEU A 239 16.73 -11.24 1.97
N ASP A 240 17.60 -10.68 2.81
CA ASP A 240 18.53 -11.43 3.66
C ASP A 240 17.77 -12.28 4.70
N GLN A 241 16.82 -11.68 5.42
CA GLN A 241 16.01 -12.39 6.42
C GLN A 241 15.14 -13.49 5.79
N LEU A 242 14.64 -13.26 4.57
CA LEU A 242 13.89 -14.26 3.79
C LEU A 242 14.78 -15.28 3.07
N LYS A 243 16.12 -15.17 3.19
CA LYS A 243 17.10 -16.03 2.51
C LYS A 243 16.87 -16.11 1.00
N CYS A 244 16.50 -14.98 0.40
CA CYS A 244 16.20 -14.85 -1.03
C CYS A 244 17.35 -14.24 -1.84
N LEU A 245 18.51 -14.01 -1.22
CA LEU A 245 19.72 -13.58 -1.90
C LEU A 245 20.39 -14.80 -2.55
N GLU A 246 20.54 -14.77 -3.88
CA GLU A 246 21.47 -15.67 -4.57
C GLU A 246 22.89 -15.31 -4.10
N LYS A 247 23.66 -16.31 -3.65
CA LYS A 247 25.06 -16.14 -3.29
C LYS A 247 25.95 -16.12 -4.52
#